data_AF-A0A4Q5XLT0-F1
#
_entry.id   AF-A0A4Q5XLT0-F1
#
_cell.length_a   1.000
_cell.length_b   1.000
_cell.length_c   1.000
_cell.angle_alpha   90.00
_cell.angle_beta   90.00
_cell.angle_gamma   90.00
#
_symmetry.space_group_name_H-M   'P 1'
#
loop_
_entity.id
_entity.type
_entity.pdbx_description
1 polymer ?
#
loop_
_entity_poly.entity_id
_entity_poly.type
_entity_poly.pdbx_seq_one_letter_code
_entity_poly.pdbx_strand_id
1 'polypeptide(L)'
;MGIRNKLSILFTILLGGCAAEVAPDGALEAEELGEAESALCQGALSATQEKTALKLIDDICGDTWCEGDNNFAFLALKCRAGAGSAASNGTCTLKLDIIPRVDETPAPRYRRRCTTHGFSGFASLVVTSASGYQSLQPAFYDALSECINELEAELPR
;
A
#
# COMPACT_ATOMS: atom_id res chain seq x y z
N MET A 1 58.61 5.32 27.21
CA MET A 1 57.81 4.19 27.74
C MET A 1 56.98 4.74 28.90
N GLY A 2 55.66 4.92 28.89
CA GLY A 2 54.61 4.48 27.98
C GLY A 2 53.57 3.70 28.78
N ILE A 3 52.56 4.35 29.37
CA ILE A 3 51.29 3.71 29.80
C ILE A 3 50.18 4.76 29.66
N ARG A 4 49.30 4.59 28.65
CA ARG A 4 48.07 5.38 28.48
C ARG A 4 46.89 4.56 29.03
N ASN A 5 46.14 5.18 29.95
CA ASN A 5 44.95 4.64 30.58
C ASN A 5 43.83 4.41 29.55
N LYS A 6 43.16 3.26 29.63
CA LYS A 6 41.89 2.99 28.92
C LYS A 6 40.74 3.40 29.82
N LEU A 7 39.94 4.37 29.39
CA LEU A 7 38.66 4.70 30.00
C LEU A 7 37.56 4.27 29.04
N SER A 8 36.77 3.28 29.44
CA SER A 8 35.56 2.83 28.73
C SER A 8 34.48 3.91 28.84
N ILE A 9 33.88 4.26 27.71
CA ILE A 9 32.65 5.07 27.67
C ILE A 9 31.56 4.20 27.02
N LEU A 10 30.55 3.89 27.83
CA LEU A 10 29.27 3.32 27.40
C LEU A 10 28.52 4.38 26.58
N PHE A 11 28.09 4.04 25.36
CA PHE A 11 27.24 4.90 24.55
C PHE A 11 25.81 4.33 24.51
N THR A 12 24.89 5.01 25.19
CA THR A 12 23.46 4.73 25.15
C THR A 12 22.87 5.35 23.89
N ILE A 13 22.40 4.53 22.94
CA ILE A 13 21.79 5.00 21.69
C ILE A 13 20.29 5.23 21.92
N LEU A 14 19.88 6.50 21.83
CA LEU A 14 18.50 6.94 21.69
C LEU A 14 18.06 6.74 20.23
N LEU A 15 16.99 5.97 20.02
CA LEU A 15 16.30 5.82 18.73
C LEU A 15 15.35 7.03 18.53
N GLY A 16 15.68 7.91 17.59
CA GLY A 16 14.84 9.01 17.10
C GLY A 16 14.74 8.97 15.58
N GLY A 17 13.51 9.05 15.06
CA GLY A 17 13.16 8.83 13.65
C GLY A 17 13.64 9.90 12.66
N CYS A 18 13.48 9.56 11.38
CA CYS A 18 13.94 10.30 10.21
C CYS A 18 13.53 11.78 10.19
N ALA A 19 14.47 12.67 10.49
CA ALA A 19 14.51 14.02 9.97
C ALA A 19 15.92 14.21 9.39
N ALA A 20 16.00 14.40 8.08
CA ALA A 20 17.25 14.62 7.37
C ALA A 20 17.67 16.09 7.52
N GLU A 21 18.82 16.34 8.13
CA GLU A 21 19.57 17.58 7.97
C GLU A 21 21.08 17.33 8.12
N VAL A 22 21.86 18.07 7.34
CA VAL A 22 23.12 17.68 6.68
C VAL A 22 24.36 18.19 7.43
N ALA A 23 25.47 17.44 7.26
CA ALA A 23 26.89 17.87 7.14
C ALA A 23 27.85 17.33 8.24
N PRO A 24 29.18 17.36 8.01
CA PRO A 24 29.93 16.63 6.98
C PRO A 24 31.12 15.86 7.61
N ASP A 25 31.91 15.22 6.73
CA ASP A 25 33.26 14.68 6.96
C ASP A 25 33.38 13.29 7.62
N GLY A 26 33.72 12.31 6.78
CA GLY A 26 34.13 10.98 7.20
C GLY A 26 33.76 9.91 6.18
N ALA A 27 34.40 9.94 5.01
CA ALA A 27 34.27 8.88 4.01
C ALA A 27 34.81 7.55 4.56
N LEU A 28 33.94 6.61 4.92
CA LEU A 28 34.21 5.17 4.88
C LEU A 28 32.87 4.43 4.65
N GLU A 29 32.73 3.92 3.43
CA GLU A 29 31.94 2.74 3.02
C GLU A 29 30.48 2.69 3.49
N ALA A 30 29.63 3.44 2.79
CA ALA A 30 28.18 3.31 2.83
C ALA A 30 27.62 3.22 1.40
N GLU A 31 28.07 2.24 0.62
CA GLU A 31 27.48 1.93 -0.69
C GLU A 31 27.05 0.47 -0.67
N GLU A 32 25.73 0.24 -0.62
CA GLU A 32 24.99 -0.93 -1.19
C GLU A 32 23.60 -1.15 -0.56
N LEU A 33 23.26 -0.51 0.57
CA LEU A 33 21.92 -0.66 1.17
C LEU A 33 20.87 0.33 0.63
N GLY A 34 21.30 1.46 0.03
CA GLY A 34 20.39 2.49 -0.49
C GLY A 34 19.76 2.17 -1.86
N GLU A 35 20.45 1.40 -2.69
CA GLU A 35 19.97 1.03 -4.04
C GLU A 35 18.94 -0.11 -4.01
N ALA A 36 19.08 -1.05 -3.08
CA ALA A 36 18.12 -2.13 -2.90
C ALA A 36 16.75 -1.62 -2.39
N GLU A 37 16.73 -0.65 -1.48
CA GLU A 37 15.46 -0.03 -1.03
C GLU A 37 14.83 0.85 -2.12
N SER A 38 15.64 1.52 -2.93
CA SER A 38 15.16 2.37 -4.04
C SER A 38 14.57 1.55 -5.20
N ALA A 39 15.15 0.38 -5.50
CA ALA A 39 14.63 -0.54 -6.52
C ALA A 39 13.33 -1.22 -6.07
N LEU A 40 13.18 -1.54 -4.78
CA LEU A 40 11.96 -2.11 -4.20
C LEU A 40 10.78 -1.11 -4.17
N CYS A 41 11.07 0.19 -4.18
CA CYS A 41 10.06 1.25 -4.19
C CYS A 41 9.60 1.65 -5.60
N GLN A 42 10.27 1.19 -6.67
CA GLN A 42 9.80 1.45 -8.03
C GLN A 42 8.41 0.82 -8.21
N GLY A 43 7.40 1.64 -8.55
CA GLY A 43 6.02 1.18 -8.71
C GLY A 43 5.22 1.00 -7.41
N ALA A 44 5.79 1.36 -6.25
CA ALA A 44 5.01 1.49 -5.02
C ALA A 44 4.14 2.75 -5.07
N LEU A 45 3.01 2.74 -4.34
CA LEU A 45 2.19 3.93 -4.17
C LEU A 45 2.82 4.85 -3.11
N SER A 46 2.86 6.15 -3.39
CA SER A 46 3.05 7.14 -2.32
C SER A 46 1.81 7.17 -1.41
N ALA A 47 1.95 7.69 -0.19
CA ALA A 47 0.82 7.80 0.75
C ALA A 47 -0.35 8.62 0.16
N THR A 48 -0.05 9.69 -0.60
CA THR A 48 -1.07 10.48 -1.29
C THR A 48 -1.76 9.69 -2.39
N GLN A 49 -1.00 8.92 -3.18
CA GLN A 49 -1.54 8.07 -4.24
C GLN A 49 -2.43 6.95 -3.69
N GLU A 50 -2.00 6.29 -2.61
CA GLU A 50 -2.81 5.30 -1.90
C GLU A 50 -4.12 5.93 -1.43
N LYS A 51 -4.06 7.09 -0.76
CA LYS A 51 -5.26 7.80 -0.29
C LYS A 51 -6.21 8.16 -1.42
N THR A 52 -5.70 8.66 -2.55
CA THR A 52 -6.51 8.98 -3.73
C THR A 52 -7.17 7.73 -4.31
N ALA A 53 -6.41 6.65 -4.49
CA ALA A 53 -6.96 5.39 -5.02
C ALA A 53 -8.02 4.80 -4.09
N LEU A 54 -7.79 4.78 -2.78
CA LEU A 54 -8.78 4.33 -1.79
C LEU A 54 -10.04 5.18 -1.81
N LYS A 55 -9.91 6.50 -1.96
CA LYS A 55 -11.07 7.38 -2.11
C LYS A 55 -11.90 7.03 -3.36
N LEU A 56 -11.25 6.81 -4.50
CA LEU A 56 -11.96 6.44 -5.73
C LEU A 56 -12.67 5.08 -5.60
N ILE A 57 -12.04 4.11 -4.92
CA ILE A 57 -12.65 2.81 -4.59
C ILE A 57 -13.89 2.99 -3.69
N ASP A 58 -13.77 3.83 -2.65
CA ASP A 58 -14.87 4.13 -1.72
C ASP A 58 -16.04 4.85 -2.42
N ASP A 59 -15.74 5.85 -3.25
CA ASP A 59 -16.74 6.59 -4.04
C ASP A 59 -17.49 5.63 -4.99
N ILE A 60 -16.79 4.66 -5.63
CA ILE A 60 -17.42 3.61 -6.47
C ILE A 60 -18.31 2.68 -5.66
N CYS A 61 -17.90 2.31 -4.44
CA CYS A 61 -18.71 1.46 -3.59
C CYS A 61 -20.05 2.12 -3.28
N GLY A 62 -20.04 3.42 -3.00
CA GLY A 62 -21.25 4.22 -2.81
C GLY A 62 -22.25 4.16 -3.97
N ASP A 63 -21.77 3.90 -5.19
CA ASP A 63 -22.59 3.84 -6.41
C ASP A 63 -22.96 2.40 -6.83
N THR A 64 -22.17 1.38 -6.48
CA THR A 64 -22.33 0.02 -7.03
C THR A 64 -22.15 -1.10 -6.01
N TRP A 65 -20.92 -1.40 -5.57
CA TRP A 65 -20.66 -2.58 -4.73
C TRP A 65 -21.40 -2.54 -3.39
N CYS A 66 -21.52 -1.37 -2.76
CA CYS A 66 -22.17 -1.23 -1.46
C CYS A 66 -23.71 -1.26 -1.56
N GLU A 67 -24.31 -1.33 -2.76
CA GLU A 67 -25.76 -1.49 -2.91
C GLU A 67 -26.25 -2.91 -2.59
N GLY A 68 -25.35 -3.89 -2.50
CA GLY A 68 -25.64 -5.28 -2.18
C GLY A 68 -25.83 -5.58 -0.69
N ASP A 69 -25.71 -6.86 -0.34
CA ASP A 69 -25.91 -7.41 1.00
C ASP A 69 -24.83 -7.02 2.01
N ASN A 70 -23.74 -6.39 1.55
CA ASN A 70 -22.59 -6.04 2.37
C ASN A 70 -22.26 -4.55 2.29
N ASN A 71 -21.80 -4.00 3.41
CA ASN A 71 -21.01 -2.77 3.43
C ASN A 71 -19.52 -3.12 3.41
N PHE A 72 -18.72 -2.19 2.91
CA PHE A 72 -17.27 -2.36 2.85
C PHE A 72 -16.56 -1.22 3.57
N ALA A 73 -15.45 -1.53 4.22
CA ALA A 73 -14.50 -0.53 4.70
C ALA A 73 -13.14 -0.79 4.08
N PHE A 74 -12.69 0.10 3.20
CA PHE A 74 -11.40 0.00 2.52
C PHE A 74 -10.28 0.57 3.38
N LEU A 75 -9.35 -0.28 3.82
CA LEU A 75 -8.42 0.04 4.90
C LEU A 75 -7.04 0.48 4.40
N ALA A 76 -6.53 -0.20 3.36
CA ALA A 76 -5.20 0.06 2.83
C ALA A 76 -5.06 -0.54 1.43
N LEU A 77 -4.28 0.11 0.57
CA LEU A 77 -3.96 -0.37 -0.76
C LEU A 77 -2.45 -0.31 -0.98
N LYS A 78 -1.84 -1.47 -1.20
CA LYS A 78 -0.39 -1.57 -1.42
C LYS A 78 -0.10 -2.19 -2.76
N CYS A 79 0.73 -1.54 -3.57
CA CYS A 79 1.22 -2.11 -4.82
C CYS A 79 2.71 -2.41 -4.74
N ARG A 80 3.12 -3.45 -5.45
CA ARG A 80 4.50 -3.87 -5.64
C ARG A 80 4.74 -4.04 -7.13
N ALA A 81 5.87 -3.54 -7.63
CA ALA A 81 6.32 -3.91 -8.95
C ALA A 81 6.71 -5.39 -8.98
N GLY A 82 6.53 -6.03 -10.14
CA GLY A 82 7.03 -7.37 -10.37
C GLY A 82 8.55 -7.38 -10.51
N ALA A 83 9.18 -8.54 -10.29
CA ALA A 83 10.59 -8.72 -10.60
C ALA A 83 10.80 -8.68 -12.13
N GLY A 84 11.18 -7.52 -12.67
CA GLY A 84 11.45 -7.32 -14.10
C GLY A 84 11.00 -5.95 -14.63
N SER A 85 11.63 -5.49 -15.71
CA SER A 85 11.50 -4.13 -16.27
C SER A 85 10.21 -3.88 -17.09
N ALA A 86 9.10 -4.54 -16.77
CA ALA A 86 7.82 -4.28 -17.40
C ALA A 86 6.69 -4.33 -16.37
N ALA A 87 5.81 -3.33 -16.44
CA ALA A 87 4.63 -3.11 -15.61
C ALA A 87 3.65 -4.30 -15.54
N SER A 88 3.88 -5.38 -16.31
CA SER A 88 2.99 -6.51 -16.51
C SER A 88 2.97 -7.55 -15.38
N ASN A 89 3.93 -7.53 -14.45
CA ASN A 89 4.02 -8.49 -13.34
C ASN A 89 3.74 -7.87 -11.96
N GLY A 90 3.17 -6.66 -11.94
CA GLY A 90 2.82 -5.97 -10.70
C GLY A 90 1.73 -6.69 -9.91
N THR A 91 1.70 -6.46 -8.60
CA THR A 91 0.58 -6.88 -7.75
C THR A 91 0.11 -5.73 -6.89
N CYS A 92 -1.20 -5.60 -6.72
CA CYS A 92 -1.81 -4.68 -5.78
C CYS A 92 -2.67 -5.45 -4.79
N THR A 93 -2.55 -5.15 -3.50
CA THR A 93 -3.31 -5.79 -2.43
C THR A 93 -4.15 -4.76 -1.70
N LEU A 94 -5.47 -4.90 -1.82
CA LEU A 94 -6.46 -4.15 -1.07
C LEU A 94 -6.79 -4.91 0.22
N LYS A 95 -6.66 -4.22 1.36
CA LYS A 95 -7.21 -4.68 2.64
C LYS A 95 -8.56 -4.03 2.84
N LEU A 96 -9.55 -4.83 3.18
CA LEU A 96 -10.91 -4.37 3.43
C LEU A 96 -11.58 -5.18 4.54
N ASP A 97 -12.56 -4.58 5.20
CA ASP A 97 -13.53 -5.29 6.01
C ASP A 97 -14.84 -5.40 5.21
N ILE A 98 -15.40 -6.61 5.12
CA ILE A 98 -16.74 -6.86 4.59
C ILE A 98 -17.69 -6.99 5.78
N ILE A 99 -18.80 -6.25 5.75
CA ILE A 99 -19.71 -6.07 6.87
C ILE A 99 -21.14 -6.37 6.38
N PRO A 100 -21.67 -7.58 6.63
CA PRO A 100 -23.01 -7.93 6.18
C PRO A 100 -24.08 -7.01 6.78
N ARG A 101 -25.10 -6.74 5.97
CA ARG A 101 -26.32 -6.04 6.37
C ARG A 101 -27.26 -7.03 7.07
N VAL A 102 -26.97 -7.32 8.33
CA VAL A 102 -27.77 -8.20 9.19
C VAL A 102 -28.33 -7.45 10.39
N ASP A 103 -29.37 -8.01 11.01
CA ASP A 103 -30.01 -7.44 12.21
C ASP A 103 -29.18 -7.64 13.50
N GLU A 104 -27.95 -8.15 13.41
CA GLU A 104 -27.04 -8.30 14.54
C GLU A 104 -26.37 -6.97 14.91
N THR A 105 -26.27 -6.68 16.22
CA THR A 105 -25.60 -5.47 16.72
C THR A 105 -24.55 -5.82 17.79
N PRO A 106 -23.24 -5.56 17.53
CA PRO A 106 -22.69 -5.03 16.28
C PRO A 106 -22.70 -6.08 15.16
N ALA A 107 -22.90 -5.65 13.92
CA ALA A 107 -22.79 -6.54 12.76
C ALA A 107 -21.38 -7.17 12.69
N PRO A 108 -21.26 -8.44 12.28
CA PRO A 108 -19.97 -9.11 12.15
C PRO A 108 -19.11 -8.41 11.10
N ARG A 109 -17.79 -8.44 11.30
CA ARG A 109 -16.80 -7.86 10.39
C ARG A 109 -15.83 -8.91 9.91
N TYR A 110 -15.74 -9.07 8.61
CA TYR A 110 -14.84 -10.03 7.98
C TYR A 110 -13.69 -9.30 7.32
N ARG A 111 -12.54 -9.27 8.00
CA ARG A 111 -11.31 -8.75 7.41
C ARG A 111 -10.83 -9.66 6.30
N ARG A 112 -10.60 -9.08 5.11
CA ARG A 112 -10.15 -9.79 3.91
C ARG A 112 -9.01 -9.06 3.23
N ARG A 113 -8.42 -9.75 2.27
CA ARG A 113 -7.39 -9.23 1.37
C ARG A 113 -7.75 -9.63 -0.04
N CYS A 114 -7.90 -8.64 -0.90
CA CYS A 114 -8.00 -8.85 -2.33
C CYS A 114 -6.64 -8.56 -2.96
N THR A 115 -6.14 -9.46 -3.81
CA THR A 115 -4.88 -9.27 -4.55
C THR A 115 -5.14 -9.32 -6.04
N THR A 116 -4.87 -8.21 -6.74
CA THR A 116 -4.96 -8.11 -8.20
C THR A 116 -3.56 -8.19 -8.82
N HIS A 117 -3.49 -8.80 -10.01
CA HIS A 117 -2.26 -9.04 -10.75
C HIS A 117 -2.21 -8.18 -12.02
N GLY A 118 -1.01 -7.86 -12.50
CA GLY A 118 -0.82 -7.03 -13.69
C GLY A 118 -0.90 -5.52 -13.43
N PHE A 119 -0.99 -5.10 -12.16
CA PHE A 119 -1.08 -3.69 -11.76
C PHE A 119 0.13 -3.31 -10.92
N SER A 120 0.83 -2.26 -11.33
CA SER A 120 1.96 -1.66 -10.60
C SER A 120 1.89 -0.14 -10.66
N GLY A 121 1.99 0.50 -9.50
CA GLY A 121 2.01 1.96 -9.39
C GLY A 121 0.68 2.63 -9.73
N PHE A 122 0.60 3.92 -9.44
CA PHE A 122 -0.66 4.68 -9.47
C PHE A 122 -1.30 4.76 -10.86
N ALA A 123 -0.50 4.92 -11.92
CA ALA A 123 -1.00 5.03 -13.30
C ALA A 123 -1.70 3.76 -13.82
N SER A 124 -1.38 2.59 -13.23
CA SER A 124 -2.07 1.33 -13.54
C SER A 124 -3.44 1.22 -12.87
N LEU A 125 -3.70 2.04 -11.85
CA LEU A 125 -4.93 2.00 -11.05
C LEU A 125 -5.90 3.11 -11.40
N VAL A 126 -5.38 4.27 -11.78
CA VAL A 126 -6.15 5.51 -11.93
C VAL A 126 -5.86 6.11 -13.30
N VAL A 127 -6.92 6.47 -14.02
CA VAL A 127 -6.86 7.33 -15.20
C VAL A 127 -7.10 8.77 -14.75
N THR A 128 -6.33 9.71 -15.28
CA THR A 128 -6.53 11.15 -15.07
C THR A 128 -6.78 11.79 -16.42
N SER A 129 -7.95 12.41 -16.59
CA SER A 129 -8.32 13.10 -17.82
C SER A 129 -7.54 14.42 -17.98
N ALA A 130 -7.61 15.03 -19.17
CA ALA A 130 -7.03 16.35 -19.41
C ALA A 130 -7.64 17.46 -18.52
N SER A 131 -8.87 17.29 -18.01
CA SER A 131 -9.49 18.22 -17.06
C SER A 131 -9.06 18.01 -15.61
N GLY A 132 -8.24 16.98 -15.34
CA GLY A 132 -7.83 16.59 -13.99
C GLY A 132 -8.85 15.70 -13.26
N TYR A 133 -9.93 15.30 -13.92
CA TYR A 133 -10.86 14.32 -13.36
C TYR A 133 -10.16 12.96 -13.25
N GLN A 134 -10.32 12.30 -12.11
CA GLN A 134 -9.70 11.01 -11.81
C GLN A 134 -10.77 9.94 -11.62
N SER A 135 -10.53 8.77 -12.19
CA SER A 135 -11.36 7.58 -12.01
C SER A 135 -10.47 6.35 -11.97
N LEU A 136 -10.99 5.22 -11.48
CA LEU A 136 -10.27 3.96 -11.62
C LEU A 136 -10.09 3.60 -13.10
N GLN A 137 -8.96 2.98 -13.40
CA GLN A 137 -8.75 2.31 -14.69
C GLN A 137 -9.76 1.18 -14.83
N PRO A 138 -10.47 1.05 -15.97
CA PRO A 138 -11.49 0.01 -16.16
C PRO A 138 -10.98 -1.40 -15.86
N ALA A 139 -9.79 -1.75 -16.37
CA ALA A 139 -9.19 -3.06 -16.13
C ALA A 139 -8.91 -3.33 -14.64
N PHE A 140 -8.51 -2.30 -13.88
CA PHE A 140 -8.30 -2.44 -12.44
C PHE A 140 -9.62 -2.57 -11.68
N TYR A 141 -10.65 -1.83 -12.10
CA TYR A 141 -12.01 -1.94 -11.56
C TYR A 141 -12.57 -3.36 -11.77
N ASP A 142 -12.43 -3.93 -12.97
CA ASP A 142 -12.92 -5.26 -13.29
C ASP A 142 -12.21 -6.33 -12.44
N ALA A 143 -10.87 -6.28 -12.38
CA ALA A 143 -10.07 -7.21 -11.57
C ALA A 143 -10.38 -7.10 -10.07
N LEU A 144 -10.64 -5.88 -9.59
CA LEU A 144 -11.00 -5.65 -8.19
C LEU A 144 -12.41 -6.15 -7.89
N SER A 145 -13.35 -5.96 -8.80
CA SER A 145 -14.74 -6.45 -8.68
C SER A 145 -14.78 -7.97 -8.61
N GLU A 146 -14.09 -8.66 -9.53
CA GLU A 146 -13.99 -10.12 -9.54
C GLU A 146 -13.46 -10.65 -8.20
N CYS A 147 -12.37 -10.06 -7.74
CA CYS A 147 -11.73 -10.44 -6.50
C CYS A 147 -12.61 -10.17 -5.25
N ILE A 148 -13.37 -9.07 -5.20
CA ILE A 148 -14.32 -8.80 -4.09
C ILE A 148 -15.46 -9.81 -4.12
N ASN A 149 -16.02 -10.12 -5.30
CA ASN A 149 -17.10 -11.09 -5.45
C ASN A 149 -16.68 -12.48 -4.94
N GLU A 150 -15.45 -12.91 -5.20
CA GLU A 150 -14.89 -14.15 -4.64
C GLU A 150 -14.84 -14.11 -3.11
N LEU A 151 -14.36 -13.02 -2.53
CA LEU A 151 -14.30 -12.86 -1.07
C LEU A 151 -15.67 -12.87 -0.40
N GLU A 152 -16.70 -12.32 -1.07
CA GLU A 152 -18.09 -12.37 -0.62
C GLU A 152 -18.64 -13.79 -0.65
N ALA A 153 -18.35 -14.56 -1.71
CA ALA A 153 -18.78 -15.94 -1.84
C ALA A 153 -18.21 -16.87 -0.74
N GLU A 154 -17.06 -16.52 -0.18
CA GLU A 154 -16.38 -17.24 0.91
C GLU A 154 -16.85 -16.83 2.32
N LEU A 155 -17.80 -15.89 2.45
CA LEU A 155 -18.32 -15.52 3.77
C LEU A 155 -19.11 -16.67 4.39
N PRO A 156 -19.01 -16.87 5.72
CA PRO A 156 -19.87 -17.83 6.41
C PRO A 156 -21.33 -17.38 6.30
N ARG A 157 -22.21 -18.32 5.91
CA ARG A 157 -23.65 -18.13 5.77
C ARG A 157 -24.40 -18.53 7.03
#